data_AF-A0A1I2LEG2-F1
#
_entry.id   AF-A0A1I2LEG2-F1
#
_cell.length_a   1.000
_cell.length_b   1.000
_cell.length_c   1.000
_cell.angle_alpha   90.00
_cell.angle_beta   90.00
_cell.angle_gamma   90.00
#
_symmetry.space_group_name_H-M   'P 1'
#
loop_
_entity.id
_entity.type
_entity.pdbx_description
1 polymer ?
#
loop_
_entity_poly.entity_id
_entity_poly.type
_entity_poly.pdbx_seq_one_letter_code
_entity_poly.pdbx_strand_id
1 'polypeptide(L)'
;MDRHKTLLQLAQQLSAATAASDWAALAAINTLLCASLPALAAQGEWTPAERAALAALRDVHVAAVAKVDSATVETGQHLNDMTHNREGWLAYALDSDNAATGT
;
A
#
# COMPACT_ATOMS: atom_id res chain seq x y z
N MET A 1 -25.82 -13.71 9.18
CA MET A 1 -24.87 -12.58 9.05
C MET A 1 -25.19 -11.85 7.77
N ASP A 2 -25.40 -10.54 7.80
CA ASP A 2 -25.65 -9.74 6.59
C ASP A 2 -24.38 -9.62 5.74
N ARG A 3 -24.36 -10.30 4.57
CA ARG A 3 -23.25 -10.21 3.61
C ARG A 3 -23.02 -8.76 3.16
N HIS A 4 -24.09 -8.01 2.94
CA HIS A 4 -24.04 -6.59 2.58
C HIS A 4 -23.31 -5.74 3.63
N LYS A 5 -23.67 -5.92 4.91
CA LYS A 5 -23.02 -5.19 6.03
C LYS A 5 -21.53 -5.55 6.13
N THR A 6 -21.19 -6.81 5.91
CA THR A 6 -19.81 -7.29 5.93
C THR A 6 -18.98 -6.64 4.82
N LEU A 7 -19.51 -6.56 3.60
CA LEU A 7 -18.84 -5.90 2.47
C LEU A 7 -18.61 -4.41 2.71
N LEU A 8 -19.60 -3.71 3.25
CA LEU A 8 -19.46 -2.28 3.58
C LEU A 8 -18.42 -2.04 4.69
N GLN A 9 -18.40 -2.90 5.72
CA GLN A 9 -17.40 -2.82 6.78
C GLN A 9 -15.98 -3.04 6.24
N LEU A 10 -15.77 -4.04 5.38
CA LEU A 10 -14.48 -4.29 4.74
C LEU A 10 -14.04 -3.10 3.86
N ALA A 11 -14.96 -2.51 3.11
CA ALA A 11 -14.68 -1.34 2.28
C ALA A 11 -14.26 -0.13 3.13
N GLN A 12 -14.96 0.11 4.25
CA GLN A 12 -14.66 1.21 5.15
C GLN A 12 -13.31 1.03 5.87
N GLN A 13 -13.01 -0.19 6.32
CA GLN A 13 -11.72 -0.51 6.93
C GLN A 13 -10.56 -0.36 5.94
N LEU A 14 -10.72 -0.86 4.71
CA LEU A 14 -9.71 -0.73 3.65
C LEU A 14 -9.45 0.74 3.31
N SER A 15 -10.51 1.55 3.18
CA SER A 15 -10.41 2.99 2.94
C SER A 15 -9.67 3.70 4.08
N ALA A 16 -10.01 3.39 5.33
CA ALA A 16 -9.36 3.99 6.51
C ALA A 16 -7.87 3.63 6.58
N ALA A 17 -7.52 2.35 6.39
CA ALA A 17 -6.12 1.90 6.38
C ALA A 17 -5.32 2.55 5.24
N THR A 18 -5.93 2.70 4.06
CA THR A 18 -5.33 3.39 2.90
C THR A 18 -5.08 4.86 3.19
N ALA A 19 -6.06 5.56 3.77
CA ALA A 19 -5.95 6.98 4.12
C ALA A 19 -4.88 7.22 5.20
N ALA A 20 -4.78 6.32 6.18
CA ALA A 20 -3.77 6.36 7.22
C ALA A 20 -2.37 5.93 6.74
N SER A 21 -2.24 5.40 5.52
CA SER A 21 -1.02 4.74 5.03
C SER A 21 -0.53 3.64 5.97
N ASP A 22 -1.45 2.95 6.66
CA ASP A 22 -1.15 1.83 7.54
C ASP A 22 -1.02 0.56 6.70
N TRP A 23 0.18 0.35 6.16
CA TRP A 23 0.49 -0.73 5.23
C TRP A 23 0.28 -2.12 5.85
N ALA A 24 0.51 -2.27 7.16
CA ALA A 24 0.31 -3.53 7.86
C ALA A 24 -1.18 -3.86 8.01
N ALA A 25 -1.99 -2.88 8.41
CA ALA A 25 -3.45 -3.05 8.44
C ALA A 25 -4.01 -3.32 7.05
N LEU A 26 -3.50 -2.63 6.02
CA LEU A 26 -3.93 -2.81 4.63
C LEU A 26 -3.63 -4.23 4.12
N ALA A 27 -2.46 -4.79 4.44
CA ALA A 27 -2.13 -6.18 4.13
C ALA A 27 -3.06 -7.17 4.84
N ALA A 28 -3.31 -6.98 6.14
CA ALA A 28 -4.21 -7.84 6.92
C ALA A 28 -5.65 -7.83 6.37
N ILE A 29 -6.18 -6.65 6.03
CA ILE A 29 -7.51 -6.50 5.44
C ILE A 29 -7.56 -7.16 4.06
N ASN A 30 -6.51 -7.04 3.24
CA ASN A 30 -6.44 -7.69 1.93
C ASN A 30 -6.45 -9.22 2.05
N THR A 31 -5.70 -9.80 3.00
CA THR A 31 -5.73 -11.24 3.26
C THR A 31 -7.13 -11.68 3.73
N LEU A 32 -7.77 -10.92 4.60
CA LEU A 32 -9.13 -11.18 5.06
C LEU A 32 -10.14 -11.13 3.90
N LEU A 33 -10.00 -10.17 2.98
CA LEU A 33 -10.78 -10.07 1.75
C LEU A 33 -10.66 -11.34 0.89
N CYS A 34 -9.43 -11.79 0.61
CA CYS A 34 -9.19 -13.00 -0.17
C CYS A 34 -9.78 -14.26 0.47
N ALA A 35 -9.75 -14.36 1.80
CA ALA A 35 -10.34 -15.50 2.51
C ALA A 35 -11.87 -15.44 2.59
N SER A 36 -12.44 -14.25 2.77
CA SER A 36 -13.87 -14.06 3.03
C SER A 36 -14.73 -14.02 1.77
N LEU A 37 -14.25 -13.44 0.67
CA LEU A 37 -15.03 -13.28 -0.57
C LEU A 37 -15.51 -14.62 -1.18
N PRO A 38 -14.67 -15.67 -1.29
CA PRO A 38 -15.14 -16.98 -1.76
C PRO A 38 -16.22 -17.59 -0.85
N ALA A 39 -16.05 -17.47 0.46
CA ALA A 39 -17.01 -17.96 1.44
C ALA A 39 -18.35 -17.19 1.40
N LEU A 40 -18.33 -15.90 1.05
CA LEU A 40 -19.53 -15.08 0.84
C LEU A 40 -20.22 -15.41 -0.50
N ALA A 41 -19.44 -15.70 -1.54
CA ALA A 41 -19.95 -16.13 -2.84
C ALA A 41 -20.60 -17.52 -2.78
N ALA A 42 -20.12 -18.41 -1.91
CA ALA A 42 -20.68 -19.75 -1.70
C ALA A 42 -22.08 -19.74 -1.04
N GLN A 43 -22.53 -18.62 -0.48
CA GLN A 43 -23.83 -18.50 0.19
C GLN A 43 -25.01 -18.32 -0.79
N GLY A 44 -24.75 -18.35 -2.09
CA GLY A 44 -25.77 -18.24 -3.14
C GLY A 44 -25.67 -16.93 -3.91
N GLU A 45 -26.63 -16.73 -4.82
CA GLU A 45 -26.60 -15.61 -5.76
C GLU A 45 -26.51 -14.24 -5.09
N TRP A 46 -25.81 -13.33 -5.76
CA TRP A 46 -25.64 -11.96 -5.31
C TRP A 46 -26.84 -11.10 -5.70
N THR A 47 -27.51 -10.54 -4.70
CA THR A 47 -28.54 -9.54 -4.92
C THR A 47 -27.97 -8.28 -5.58
N PRO A 48 -28.78 -7.46 -6.26
CA PRO A 48 -28.31 -6.21 -6.86
C PRO A 48 -27.62 -5.27 -5.84
N ALA A 49 -28.14 -5.20 -4.61
CA ALA A 49 -27.55 -4.39 -3.55
C ALA A 49 -26.18 -4.91 -3.09
N GLU A 50 -26.00 -6.23 -3.00
CA GLU A 50 -24.70 -6.81 -2.68
C GLU A 50 -23.70 -6.66 -3.83
N ARG A 51 -24.14 -6.74 -5.10
CA ARG A 51 -23.29 -6.44 -6.26
C ARG A 51 -22.82 -4.99 -6.27
N ALA A 52 -23.68 -4.04 -5.91
CA ALA A 52 -23.28 -2.63 -5.78
C ALA A 52 -22.24 -2.44 -4.67
N ALA A 53 -22.41 -3.12 -3.53
CA ALA A 53 -21.43 -3.09 -2.43
C ALA A 53 -20.08 -3.73 -2.84
N LEU A 54 -20.10 -4.83 -3.61
CA LEU A 54 -18.89 -5.43 -4.18
C LEU A 54 -18.17 -4.49 -5.15
N ALA A 55 -18.92 -3.79 -6.01
CA ALA A 55 -18.35 -2.82 -6.93
C ALA A 55 -17.66 -1.67 -6.18
N ALA A 56 -18.32 -1.12 -5.15
CA ALA A 56 -17.74 -0.09 -4.30
C ALA A 56 -16.47 -0.58 -3.58
N LEU A 57 -16.48 -1.80 -3.06
CA LEU A 57 -15.31 -2.43 -2.43
C LEU A 57 -14.15 -2.61 -3.43
N ARG A 58 -14.45 -3.00 -4.67
CA ARG A 58 -13.44 -3.09 -5.74
C ARG A 58 -12.82 -1.74 -6.04
N ASP A 59 -13.62 -0.68 -6.14
CA ASP A 59 -13.11 0.65 -6.46
C ASP A 59 -12.20 1.19 -5.34
N VAL A 60 -12.55 0.95 -4.07
CA VAL A 60 -11.67 1.24 -2.92
C VAL A 60 -10.37 0.43 -3.00
N HIS A 61 -10.44 -0.85 -3.37
CA HIS A 61 -9.25 -1.68 -3.51
C HIS A 61 -8.32 -1.19 -4.63
N VAL A 62 -8.87 -0.79 -5.78
CA VAL A 62 -8.08 -0.21 -6.88
C VAL A 62 -7.40 1.10 -6.43
N ALA A 63 -8.11 1.96 -5.69
CA ALA A 63 -7.52 3.17 -5.14
C ALA A 63 -6.39 2.88 -4.14
N ALA A 64 -6.55 1.83 -3.32
CA ALA A 64 -5.53 1.37 -2.39
C ALA A 64 -4.26 0.89 -3.12
N VAL A 65 -4.41 0.11 -4.20
CA VAL A 65 -3.28 -0.34 -5.04
C VAL A 65 -2.53 0.86 -5.61
N ALA A 66 -3.23 1.84 -6.20
CA ALA A 66 -2.59 3.04 -6.74
C ALA A 66 -1.82 3.84 -5.67
N LYS A 67 -2.33 3.88 -4.44
CA LYS A 67 -1.67 4.55 -3.31
C LYS A 67 -0.39 3.81 -2.88
N VAL A 68 -0.43 2.48 -2.82
CA VAL A 68 0.73 1.64 -2.51
C VAL A 68 1.81 1.77 -3.60
N ASP A 69 1.42 1.76 -4.87
CA ASP A 69 2.36 1.93 -5.99
C ASP A 69 3.06 3.29 -5.92
N SER A 70 2.30 4.36 -5.68
CA SER A 70 2.86 5.70 -5.49
C SER A 70 3.83 5.76 -4.31
N ALA A 71 3.47 5.17 -3.18
CA ALA A 71 4.33 5.14 -1.99
C ALA A 71 5.61 4.32 -2.22
N THR A 72 5.54 3.27 -3.03
CA THR A 72 6.70 2.45 -3.41
C THR A 72 7.67 3.26 -4.27
N VAL A 73 7.16 4.01 -5.25
CA VAL A 73 7.98 4.91 -6.09
C VAL A 73 8.65 5.99 -5.25
N GLU A 74 7.89 6.65 -4.36
CA GLU A 74 8.39 7.70 -3.47
C GLU A 74 9.50 7.17 -2.54
N THR A 75 9.29 5.99 -1.95
CA THR A 75 10.30 5.33 -1.10
C THR A 75 11.56 4.98 -1.89
N GLY A 76 11.41 4.49 -3.13
CA GLY A 76 12.53 4.20 -4.02
C GLY A 76 13.36 5.43 -4.36
N GLN A 77 12.70 6.57 -4.64
CA GLN A 77 13.37 7.84 -4.88
C GLN A 77 14.14 8.31 -3.64
N HIS A 78 13.53 8.25 -2.46
CA HIS A 78 14.19 8.63 -1.22
C HIS A 78 15.43 7.77 -0.93
N LEU A 79 15.36 6.45 -1.15
CA LEU A 79 16.50 5.55 -0.97
C LEU A 79 17.64 5.86 -1.96
N ASN A 80 17.27 6.20 -3.20
CA ASN A 80 18.24 6.60 -4.22
C ASN A 80 18.96 7.91 -3.85
N ASP A 81 18.21 8.91 -3.37
CA ASP A 81 18.74 10.20 -2.94
C ASP A 81 19.68 10.05 -1.73
N MET A 82 19.31 9.21 -0.76
CA MET A 82 20.18 8.89 0.38
C MET A 82 21.49 8.22 -0.05
N THR A 83 21.43 7.34 -1.05
CA THR A 83 22.61 6.64 -1.58
C THR A 83 23.53 7.61 -2.31
N HIS A 84 22.97 8.46 -3.19
CA HIS A 84 23.74 9.49 -3.90
C HIS A 84 24.37 10.51 -2.94
N ASN A 85 23.63 10.95 -1.91
CA ASN A 85 24.17 11.88 -0.92
C ASN A 85 25.32 11.23 -0.13
N ARG A 86 25.20 9.95 0.23
CA ARG A 86 26.28 9.20 0.89
C ARG A 86 27.52 9.09 -0.01
N GLU A 87 27.34 8.78 -1.29
CA GLU A 87 28.44 8.72 -2.25
C GLU A 87 29.13 10.08 -2.43
N GLY A 88 28.35 11.17 -2.47
CA GLY A 88 28.88 12.53 -2.53
C GLY A 88 29.72 12.90 -1.31
N TRP A 89 29.27 12.54 -0.10
CA TRP A 89 30.03 12.79 1.13
C TRP A 89 31.29 11.94 1.22
N LEU A 90 31.24 10.68 0.77
CA LEU A 90 32.43 9.82 0.70
C LEU A 90 33.44 10.35 -0.31
N ALA A 91 33.00 10.79 -1.50
CA ALA A 91 33.87 11.39 -2.49
C ALA A 91 34.54 12.68 -1.96
N TYR A 92 33.78 13.52 -1.25
CA TYR A 92 34.34 14.72 -0.62
C TYR A 92 35.37 14.38 0.49
N ALA A 93 35.10 13.36 1.29
CA ALA A 93 36.04 12.90 2.32
C ALA A 93 37.33 12.32 1.72
N LEU A 94 37.24 11.54 0.64
CA LEU A 94 38.40 11.00 -0.08
C LEU A 94 39.21 12.09 -0.79
N ASP A 95 38.55 13.07 -1.42
CA ASP A 95 39.22 14.19 -2.08
C ASP A 95 39.93 15.10 -1.07
N SER A 96 39.31 15.36 0.08
CA SER A 96 39.93 16.13 1.15
C SER A 96 41.10 15.40 1.82
N ASP A 97 41.06 14.08 1.99
CA ASP A 97 42.18 13.28 2.51
C ASP A 97 43.35 13.21 1.52
N ASN A 98 43.06 13.10 0.22
CA ASN A 98 44.07 13.13 -0.84
C ASN A 98 44.70 14.52 -1.01
N ALA A 99 43.92 15.59 -0.85
CA ALA A 99 44.43 16.97 -0.83
C ALA A 99 45.26 17.28 0.44
N ALA A 100 44.95 16.64 1.56
CA ALA A 100 45.72 16.79 2.81
C ALA A 100 47.04 16.00 2.81
N THR A 101 47.13 14.92 2.03
CA THR A 101 48.29 14.01 1.98
C THR A 101 49.18 14.23 0.74
N GLY A 102 48.78 15.14 -0.17
CA GLY A 102 49.57 15.52 -1.35
C GLY A 102 50.78 16.39 -1.00
N THR A 103 51.94 15.76 -0.81
CA THR A 103 53.29 16.32 -1.03
C THR A 103 53.82 15.88 -2.39
#